data_AF-A0A3B9A2M3-F1
#
_entry.id   AF-A0A3B9A2M3-F1
#
_cell.length_a   1.000
_cell.length_b   1.000
_cell.length_c   1.000
_cell.angle_alpha   90.00
_cell.angle_beta   90.00
_cell.angle_gamma   90.00
#
_symmetry.space_group_name_H-M   'P 1'
#
loop_
_entity.id
_entity.type
_entity.pdbx_description
1 polymer ?
#
loop_
_entity_poly.entity_id
_entity_poly.type
_entity_poly.pdbx_seq_one_letter_code
_entity_poly.pdbx_strand_id
1 'polypeptide(L)'
;MLRKKLAQPNVVIILFIIQFFPILLLPPESYSPATQEWWLPLLLAIFALIASIQLVFRGAVQLWPWYLISFAHGFNIISRLMLLMPRASILVDGAVRLNVSYVSLTLLSIFLSALYLLYTDLPEVRISLINRRVASNG
;
A
#
# COMPACT_ATOMS: atom_id res chain seq x y z
N MET A 1 -4.90 19.04 -16.89
CA MET A 1 -3.45 18.72 -16.97
C MET A 1 -2.92 17.94 -15.76
N LEU A 2 -3.36 18.23 -14.53
CA LEU A 2 -2.91 17.51 -13.32
C LEU A 2 -3.22 16.00 -13.37
N ARG A 3 -4.44 15.61 -13.77
CA ARG A 3 -4.88 14.21 -13.89
C ARG A 3 -4.03 13.38 -14.87
N LYS A 4 -3.60 13.98 -16.00
CA LYS A 4 -2.70 13.32 -16.97
C LYS A 4 -1.26 13.15 -16.44
N LYS A 5 -0.76 14.09 -15.63
CA LYS A 5 0.57 13.98 -14.99
C LYS A 5 0.56 12.97 -13.84
N LEU A 6 -0.54 12.90 -13.10
CA LEU A 6 -0.72 11.90 -12.06
C LEU A 6 -0.80 10.50 -12.66
N ALA A 7 -1.42 10.32 -13.84
CA ALA A 7 -1.60 9.02 -14.49
C ALA A 7 -0.34 8.40 -15.13
N GLN A 8 0.84 8.62 -14.55
CA GLN A 8 2.10 8.07 -15.02
C GLN A 8 2.50 6.83 -14.21
N PRO A 9 3.07 5.78 -14.83
CA PRO A 9 3.61 4.61 -14.12
C PRO A 9 4.60 4.97 -13.01
N ASN A 10 5.33 6.08 -13.16
CA ASN A 10 6.25 6.57 -12.13
C ASN A 10 5.53 6.89 -10.82
N VAL A 11 4.28 7.36 -10.87
CA VAL A 11 3.48 7.64 -9.67
C VAL A 11 3.09 6.35 -8.96
N VAL A 12 2.79 5.27 -9.69
CA VAL A 12 2.55 3.92 -9.13
C VAL A 12 3.78 3.49 -8.32
N ILE A 13 4.97 3.60 -8.92
CA ILE A 13 6.24 3.20 -8.29
C ILE A 13 6.55 4.07 -7.07
N ILE A 14 6.38 5.40 -7.17
CA ILE A 14 6.62 6.31 -6.05
C ILE A 14 5.69 6.02 -4.88
N LEU A 15 4.39 5.88 -5.13
CA LEU A 15 3.41 5.54 -4.09
C LEU A 15 3.71 4.19 -3.45
N PHE A 16 4.15 3.22 -4.26
CA PHE A 16 4.55 1.91 -3.79
C PHE A 16 5.77 1.99 -2.86
N ILE A 17 6.80 2.76 -3.20
CA ILE A 17 7.98 2.96 -2.33
C ILE A 17 7.57 3.65 -1.02
N ILE A 18 6.72 4.68 -1.11
CA ILE A 18 6.27 5.44 0.07
C ILE A 18 5.49 4.54 1.05
N GLN A 19 4.83 3.49 0.56
CA GLN A 19 4.07 2.57 1.41
C GLN A 19 4.93 1.73 2.38
N PHE A 20 6.24 1.61 2.14
CA PHE A 20 7.14 0.86 3.02
C PHE A 20 7.54 1.66 4.26
N PHE A 21 7.45 3.00 4.23
CA PHE A 21 7.84 3.84 5.37
C PHE A 21 7.07 3.46 6.65
N PRO A 22 5.73 3.31 6.64
CA PRO A 22 5.01 2.86 7.83
C PRO A 22 5.43 1.50 8.38
N ILE A 23 5.98 0.60 7.55
CA ILE A 23 6.46 -0.72 7.99
C ILE A 23 7.85 -0.60 8.61
N LEU A 24 8.72 0.23 8.03
CA LEU A 24 10.10 0.44 8.50
C LEU A 24 10.18 1.24 9.80
N LEU A 25 9.16 2.05 10.08
CA LEU A 25 9.10 2.92 11.26
C LEU A 25 8.32 2.31 12.43
N LEU A 26 7.85 1.07 12.31
CA LEU A 26 7.12 0.40 13.39
C LEU A 26 8.00 0.33 14.66
N PRO A 27 7.40 0.42 15.87
CA PRO A 27 8.13 0.20 17.11
C PRO A 27 8.84 -1.17 17.10
N PRO A 28 10.03 -1.33 17.71
CA PRO A 28 10.75 -2.61 17.74
C PRO A 28 9.91 -3.79 18.25
N GLU A 29 9.04 -3.52 19.23
CA GLU A 29 8.12 -4.51 19.82
C GLU A 29 7.09 -5.07 18.82
N SER A 30 6.83 -4.34 17.73
CA SER A 30 5.91 -4.73 16.67
C SER A 30 6.51 -5.76 15.69
N TYR A 31 7.82 -6.03 15.72
CA TYR A 31 8.46 -7.02 14.85
C TYR A 31 8.39 -8.47 15.36
N SER A 32 7.48 -8.76 16.29
CA SER A 32 7.28 -10.13 16.78
C SER A 32 6.58 -11.01 15.73
N PRO A 33 7.10 -12.21 15.41
CA PRO A 33 6.43 -13.17 14.53
C PRO A 33 5.08 -13.68 15.06
N ALA A 34 4.83 -13.54 16.36
CA ALA A 34 3.56 -13.93 16.99
C ALA A 34 2.38 -13.01 16.60
N THR A 35 2.66 -11.93 15.88
CA THR A 35 1.71 -10.85 15.58
C THR A 35 1.70 -10.59 14.09
N GLN A 36 0.56 -10.18 13.54
CA GLN A 36 0.40 -9.90 12.11
C GLN A 36 0.88 -8.49 11.73
N GLU A 37 1.57 -7.77 12.61
CA GLU A 37 1.80 -6.32 12.44
C GLU A 37 2.80 -5.97 11.34
N TRP A 38 3.83 -6.79 11.16
CA TRP A 38 4.91 -6.51 10.22
C TRP A 38 4.90 -7.46 9.02
N TRP A 39 4.70 -8.76 9.24
CA TRP A 39 4.85 -9.75 8.17
C TRP A 39 3.65 -9.75 7.21
N LEU A 40 2.44 -9.45 7.68
CA LEU A 40 1.27 -9.38 6.81
C LEU A 40 1.37 -8.16 5.88
N PRO A 41 1.61 -6.92 6.36
CA PRO A 41 1.88 -5.80 5.47
C PRO A 41 3.05 -6.03 4.53
N LEU A 42 4.10 -6.73 4.97
CA LEU A 42 5.23 -7.12 4.12
C LEU A 42 4.79 -8.06 2.98
N LEU A 43 4.01 -9.10 3.29
CA LEU A 43 3.48 -10.04 2.29
C LEU A 43 2.60 -9.31 1.26
N LEU A 44 1.70 -8.43 1.72
CA LEU A 44 0.85 -7.64 0.85
C LEU A 44 1.67 -6.68 -0.02
N ALA A 45 2.73 -6.09 0.54
CA ALA A 45 3.65 -5.25 -0.22
C ALA A 45 4.39 -6.05 -1.31
N ILE A 46 4.74 -7.31 -1.06
CA ILE A 46 5.31 -8.21 -2.09
C ILE A 46 4.29 -8.48 -3.20
N PHE A 47 3.02 -8.74 -2.87
CA PHE A 47 1.97 -8.91 -3.89
C PHE A 47 1.76 -7.65 -4.73
N ALA A 48 1.71 -6.48 -4.09
CA ALA A 48 1.63 -5.20 -4.78
C ALA A 48 2.88 -4.93 -5.65
N LEU A 49 4.08 -5.37 -5.22
CA LEU A 49 5.32 -5.26 -6.01
C LEU A 49 5.22 -6.06 -7.31
N ILE A 50 4.85 -7.33 -7.19
CA ILE A 50 4.75 -8.27 -8.31
C ILE A 50 3.75 -7.74 -9.35
N ALA A 51 2.59 -7.29 -8.88
CA ALA A 51 1.59 -6.67 -9.73
C ALA A 51 2.08 -5.38 -10.39
N SER A 52 2.77 -4.51 -9.64
CA SER A 52 3.30 -3.24 -10.16
C SER A 52 4.37 -3.47 -11.22
N ILE A 53 5.28 -4.43 -11.01
CA ILE A 53 6.28 -4.84 -12.01
C ILE A 53 5.57 -5.33 -13.27
N GLN A 54 4.55 -6.20 -13.15
CA GLN A 54 3.79 -6.66 -14.30
C GLN A 54 3.14 -5.49 -15.06
N LEU A 55 2.49 -4.56 -14.36
CA LEU A 55 1.83 -3.40 -14.98
C LEU A 55 2.82 -2.45 -15.67
N VAL A 56 3.99 -2.22 -15.07
CA VAL A 56 4.99 -1.30 -15.60
C VAL A 56 5.74 -1.88 -16.81
N PHE A 57 6.17 -3.15 -16.72
CA PHE A 57 7.03 -3.76 -17.74
C PHE A 57 6.27 -4.53 -18.81
N ARG A 58 5.15 -5.20 -18.46
CA ARG A 58 4.35 -5.98 -19.42
C ARG A 58 3.09 -5.25 -19.89
N GLY A 59 2.83 -4.06 -19.33
CA GLY A 59 1.64 -3.27 -19.62
C GLY A 59 0.37 -3.86 -19.01
N ALA A 60 -0.67 -3.04 -18.94
CA ALA A 60 -1.94 -3.35 -18.28
C ALA A 60 -2.91 -4.23 -19.10
N VAL A 61 -2.39 -5.13 -19.94
CA VAL A 61 -3.21 -5.96 -20.85
C VAL A 61 -3.97 -7.05 -20.10
N GLN A 62 -3.37 -7.58 -19.03
CA GLN A 62 -3.96 -8.62 -18.20
C GLN A 62 -4.64 -8.00 -16.97
N LEU A 63 -5.77 -8.57 -16.55
CA LEU A 63 -6.58 -8.04 -15.44
C LEU A 63 -6.04 -8.42 -14.05
N TRP A 64 -5.35 -9.55 -13.92
CA TRP A 64 -4.90 -10.07 -12.62
C TRP A 64 -4.02 -9.10 -11.79
N PRO A 65 -3.12 -8.27 -12.36
CA PRO A 65 -2.30 -7.36 -11.56
C PRO A 65 -3.15 -6.28 -10.88
N TRP A 66 -4.21 -5.83 -11.55
CA TRP A 66 -5.15 -4.88 -11.00
C TRP A 66 -5.87 -5.45 -9.79
N TYR A 67 -6.37 -6.69 -9.90
CA TYR A 67 -7.02 -7.36 -8.77
C TYR A 67 -6.04 -7.61 -7.62
N LEU A 68 -4.79 -7.97 -7.91
CA LEU A 68 -3.79 -8.22 -6.88
C LEU A 68 -3.42 -6.94 -6.12
N ILE A 69 -3.35 -5.79 -6.81
CA ILE A 69 -3.18 -4.48 -6.18
C ILE A 69 -4.38 -4.13 -5.31
N SER A 70 -5.59 -4.21 -5.86
CA SER A 70 -6.81 -3.88 -5.11
C SER A 70 -6.96 -4.74 -3.86
N PHE A 71 -6.66 -6.04 -4.00
CA PHE A 71 -6.63 -6.97 -2.87
C PHE A 71 -5.56 -6.59 -1.85
N ALA A 72 -4.31 -6.38 -2.26
CA ALA A 72 -3.20 -6.09 -1.35
C ALA A 72 -3.46 -4.84 -0.50
N HIS A 73 -3.90 -3.75 -1.13
CA HIS A 73 -4.17 -2.51 -0.42
C HIS A 73 -5.46 -2.55 0.39
N GLY A 74 -6.53 -3.14 -0.15
CA GLY A 74 -7.78 -3.33 0.59
C GLY A 74 -7.59 -4.17 1.85
N PHE A 75 -6.86 -5.29 1.72
CA PHE A 75 -6.55 -6.15 2.85
C PHE A 75 -5.60 -5.49 3.86
N ASN A 76 -4.63 -4.68 3.41
CA ASN A 76 -3.76 -3.92 4.31
C ASN A 76 -4.56 -2.91 5.16
N ILE A 77 -5.56 -2.25 4.56
CA ILE A 77 -6.44 -1.32 5.30
C ILE A 77 -7.26 -2.09 6.35
N ILE A 78 -7.93 -3.17 5.95
CA ILE A 78 -8.79 -3.96 6.85
C ILE A 78 -7.97 -4.54 8.00
N SER A 79 -6.85 -5.19 7.72
CA SER A 79 -5.99 -5.78 8.75
C SER A 79 -5.45 -4.74 9.73
N ARG A 80 -5.06 -3.55 9.25
CA ARG A 80 -4.62 -2.46 10.13
C ARG A 80 -5.74 -1.90 11.01
N LEU A 81 -6.96 -1.78 10.49
CA LEU A 81 -8.12 -1.40 11.30
C LEU A 81 -8.41 -2.44 12.39
N MET A 82 -8.29 -3.73 12.06
CA MET A 82 -8.47 -4.82 13.02
C MET A 82 -7.40 -4.82 14.12
N LEU A 83 -6.15 -4.49 13.78
CA LEU A 83 -5.03 -4.45 14.72
C LEU A 83 -4.95 -3.14 15.51
N LEU A 84 -5.58 -2.06 15.03
CA LEU A 84 -5.52 -0.74 15.67
C LEU A 84 -6.08 -0.76 17.09
N MET A 85 -7.30 -1.28 17.28
CA MET A 85 -7.98 -1.28 18.58
C MET A 85 -7.20 -1.97 19.70
N PRO A 86 -6.74 -3.24 19.55
CA PRO A 86 -6.02 -3.92 20.63
C PRO A 86 -4.66 -3.32 20.96
N ARG A 87 -4.10 -2.46 20.10
CA ARG A 87 -2.73 -1.92 20.21
C ARG A 87 -2.70 -0.40 20.39
N ALA A 88 -3.85 0.26 20.39
CA ALA A 88 -3.96 1.70 20.56
C ALA A 88 -3.52 2.15 21.96
N SER A 89 -3.62 1.28 22.96
CA SER A 89 -3.21 1.56 24.33
C SER A 89 -2.08 0.64 24.78
N ILE A 90 -1.08 1.22 25.45
CA ILE A 90 0.02 0.52 26.12
C ILE A 90 0.00 0.85 27.60
N LEU A 91 0.43 -0.11 28.43
CA LEU A 91 0.60 0.10 29.86
C LEU A 91 2.02 0.60 30.10
N VAL A 92 2.16 1.84 30.59
CA VAL A 92 3.45 2.44 30.94
C VAL A 92 3.34 2.95 32.37
N ASP A 93 4.19 2.46 33.26
CA ASP A 93 4.22 2.81 34.69
C ASP A 93 2.87 2.61 35.41
N GLY A 94 2.11 1.57 35.03
CA GLY A 94 0.79 1.27 35.60
C GLY A 94 -0.35 2.19 35.11
N ALA A 95 -0.05 3.16 34.25
CA ALA A 95 -1.04 4.00 33.59
C ALA A 95 -1.29 3.53 32.16
N VAL A 96 -2.56 3.48 31.75
CA VAL A 96 -2.94 3.23 30.36
C VAL A 96 -2.65 4.50 29.56
N ARG A 97 -1.68 4.42 28.64
CA ARG A 97 -1.31 5.51 27.74
C ARG A 97 -1.58 5.13 26.30
N LEU A 98 -1.90 6.12 25.47
CA LEU A 98 -2.11 5.90 24.04
C LEU A 98 -0.75 5.68 23.36
N ASN A 99 -0.64 4.62 22.56
CA ASN A 99 0.54 4.35 21.73
C ASN A 99 0.54 5.25 20.50
N VAL A 100 0.91 6.51 20.70
CA VAL A 100 0.82 7.55 19.66
C VAL A 100 1.62 7.17 18.42
N SER A 101 2.80 6.56 18.60
CA SER A 101 3.64 6.06 17.50
C SER A 101 2.91 5.04 16.63
N TYR A 102 2.36 3.99 17.26
CA TYR A 102 1.68 2.92 16.53
C TYR A 102 0.43 3.43 15.82
N VAL A 103 -0.39 4.23 16.52
CA VAL A 103 -1.63 4.79 15.97
C VAL A 103 -1.32 5.69 14.76
N SER A 104 -0.34 6.59 14.88
CA SER A 104 0.01 7.52 13.79
C SER A 104 0.52 6.79 12.55
N LEU A 105 1.39 5.80 12.73
CA LEU A 105 1.93 4.99 11.61
C LEU A 105 0.83 4.14 10.97
N THR A 106 -0.10 3.64 11.77
CA THR A 106 -1.24 2.87 11.28
C THR A 106 -2.17 3.72 10.42
N LEU A 107 -2.52 4.92 10.89
CA LEU A 107 -3.32 5.88 10.12
C LEU A 107 -2.62 6.31 8.83
N LEU A 108 -1.31 6.59 8.90
CA LEU A 108 -0.51 6.93 7.71
C LEU A 108 -0.52 5.79 6.68
N SER A 109 -0.37 4.53 7.12
CA SER A 109 -0.40 3.40 6.20
C SER A 109 -1.76 3.18 5.56
N ILE A 110 -2.84 3.33 6.34
CA ILE A 110 -4.22 3.28 5.82
C ILE A 110 -4.42 4.37 4.77
N PHE A 111 -4.01 5.61 5.06
CA PHE A 111 -4.11 6.74 4.14
C PHE A 111 -3.35 6.48 2.84
N LEU A 112 -2.10 6.01 2.91
CA LEU A 112 -1.31 5.68 1.73
C LEU A 112 -1.94 4.56 0.89
N SER A 113 -2.52 3.55 1.54
CA SER A 113 -3.20 2.44 0.85
C SER A 113 -4.49 2.90 0.18
N ALA A 114 -5.24 3.78 0.84
CA ALA A 114 -6.45 4.38 0.27
C ALA A 114 -6.12 5.27 -0.94
N LEU A 115 -5.05 6.08 -0.85
CA LEU A 115 -4.54 6.84 -1.99
C LEU A 115 -4.16 5.94 -3.16
N TYR A 116 -3.52 4.80 -2.88
CA TYR A 116 -3.14 3.85 -3.93
C TYR A 116 -4.36 3.28 -4.64
N LEU A 117 -5.37 2.84 -3.89
CA LEU A 117 -6.63 2.31 -4.45
C LEU A 117 -7.32 3.37 -5.32
N LEU A 118 -7.54 4.56 -4.76
CA LEU A 118 -8.16 5.67 -5.49
C LEU A 118 -7.41 6.00 -6.78
N TYR A 119 -6.08 5.97 -6.73
CA TYR A 119 -5.25 6.23 -7.90
C TYR A 119 -5.36 5.11 -8.94
N THR A 120 -5.30 3.84 -8.55
CA THR A 120 -5.34 2.70 -9.48
C THR A 120 -6.73 2.43 -10.07
N ASP A 121 -7.78 2.92 -9.43
CA ASP A 121 -9.15 2.84 -9.95
C ASP A 121 -9.47 3.94 -10.96
N LEU A 122 -8.61 4.96 -11.12
CA LEU A 122 -8.81 5.98 -12.14
C LEU A 122 -8.69 5.39 -13.55
N PRO A 123 -9.70 5.57 -14.42
CA PRO A 123 -9.69 5.02 -15.78
C PRO A 123 -8.54 5.59 -16.61
N GLU A 124 -8.13 6.83 -16.37
CA GLU A 124 -6.99 7.45 -17.06
C GLU A 124 -5.67 6.72 -16.80
N VAL A 125 -5.49 6.17 -15.60
CA VAL A 125 -4.29 5.39 -15.24
C VAL A 125 -4.29 4.05 -15.98
N ARG A 126 -5.46 3.39 -16.04
CA ARG A 126 -5.62 2.14 -16.79
C ARG A 126 -5.35 2.35 -18.28
N ILE A 127 -5.95 3.38 -18.87
CA ILE A 127 -5.78 3.70 -20.30
C ILE A 127 -4.33 4.12 -20.61
N SER A 128 -3.69 4.91 -19.74
CA SER A 128 -2.29 5.33 -19.84
C SER A 128 -1.33 4.14 -19.95
N LEU A 129 -1.48 3.15 -19.08
CA LEU A 129 -0.60 1.97 -19.05
C LEU A 129 -0.85 1.01 -20.22
N ILE A 130 -2.07 0.97 -20.76
CA ILE A 130 -2.38 0.21 -21.98
C ILE A 130 -1.74 0.89 -23.20
N ASN A 131 -1.95 2.21 -23.36
CA ASN A 131 -1.48 2.95 -24.53
C ASN A 131 0.05 3.03 -24.63
N ARG A 132 0.76 3.07 -23.49
CA ARG A 132 2.24 3.07 -23.47
C ARG A 132 2.84 1.86 -24.18
N ARG A 133 2.20 0.68 -24.08
CA ARG A 133 2.68 -0.53 -24.76
C ARG A 133 2.45 -0.48 -26.27
N VAL A 134 1.33 0.11 -26.71
CA VAL A 134 1.06 0.31 -28.14
C VAL A 134 2.15 1.20 -28.75
N ALA A 135 2.60 2.22 -28.03
CA ALA A 135 3.67 3.12 -28.47
C ALA A 135 5.10 2.52 -28.39
N SER A 136 5.33 1.47 -27.59
CA SER A 136 6.65 0.80 -27.51
C SER A 136 6.80 -0.36 -28.49
N ASN A 137 5.70 -0.82 -29.09
CA ASN A 137 5.65 -1.95 -30.02
C ASN A 137 5.45 -1.51 -31.49
N GLY A 138 5.38 -0.20 -31.77
CA GLY A 138 5.45 0.38 -33.10
C GLY A 138 6.80 1.05 -33.31
#